data_AF-A0A5D3J134-F1
#
_entry.id   AF-A0A5D3J134-F1
#
_cell.length_a   1.000
_cell.length_b   1.000
_cell.length_c   1.000
_cell.angle_alpha   90.00
_cell.angle_beta   90.00
_cell.angle_gamma   90.00
#
_symmetry.space_group_name_H-M   'P 1'
#
loop_
_entity.id
_entity.type
_entity.pdbx_description
1 polymer ?
#
loop_
_entity_poly.entity_id
_entity_poly.type
_entity_poly.pdbx_seq_one_letter_code
_entity_poly.pdbx_strand_id
1 'polypeptide(L)'
;MVLTGIETVKVAVICTGHVSHQDSELIPEFLWNNWKESGEFWISSTAHGWLFRLCALPDEWEERLKNFGVSDGCISNLRMLECEGYDWVHFQADAPIVEELQHW
;
A
#
# COMPACT_ATOMS: atom_id res chain seq x y z
N MET A 1 33.85 -5.02 7.64
CA MET A 1 33.37 -4.20 6.51
C MET A 1 31.92 -3.84 6.80
N VAL A 2 31.64 -2.60 7.16
CA VAL A 2 30.27 -2.10 7.34
C VAL A 2 29.87 -1.49 6.01
N LEU A 3 28.78 -1.95 5.42
CA LEU A 3 28.25 -1.38 4.18
C LEU A 3 27.68 0.01 4.52
N THR A 4 28.52 1.04 4.43
CA THR A 4 28.09 2.44 4.53
C THR A 4 27.33 2.78 3.25
N GLY A 5 26.01 2.96 3.34
CA GLY A 5 25.16 3.32 2.21
C GLY A 5 24.03 2.35 1.85
N ILE A 6 23.72 1.34 2.68
CA ILE A 6 22.44 0.63 2.55
C ILE A 6 21.37 1.50 3.18
N GLU A 7 20.49 2.08 2.36
CA GLU A 7 19.22 2.59 2.85
C GLU A 7 18.36 1.41 3.31
N THR A 8 17.95 1.45 4.58
CA THR A 8 17.07 0.43 5.16
C THR A 8 15.63 0.87 4.95
N VAL A 9 14.89 0.09 4.17
CA VAL A 9 13.44 0.26 4.00
C VAL A 9 12.71 -0.45 5.14
N LYS A 10 11.83 0.26 5.83
CA LYS A 10 10.93 -0.34 6.82
C LYS A 10 9.62 -0.73 6.14
N VAL A 11 9.24 -2.01 6.27
CA VAL A 11 8.03 -2.56 5.67
C VAL A 11 7.06 -2.97 6.78
N ALA A 12 5.86 -2.38 6.77
CA ALA A 12 4.74 -2.89 7.56
C ALA A 12 4.15 -4.10 6.82
N VAL A 13 3.93 -5.21 7.52
CA VAL A 13 3.26 -6.40 6.94
C VAL A 13 2.00 -6.66 7.75
N ILE A 14 0.84 -6.42 7.13
CA ILE A 14 -0.47 -6.45 7.79
C ILE A 14 -1.49 -7.22 6.95
N CYS A 15 -2.57 -7.70 7.57
CA CYS A 15 -3.57 -8.52 6.90
C CYS A 15 -4.25 -7.78 5.72
N THR A 16 -4.60 -8.50 4.65
CA THR A 16 -5.51 -7.94 3.62
C THR A 16 -6.90 -7.60 4.14
N GLY A 17 -7.27 -8.04 5.35
CA GLY A 17 -8.48 -7.58 6.05
C GLY A 17 -8.50 -6.07 6.34
N HIS A 18 -7.37 -5.37 6.17
CA HIS A 18 -7.27 -3.91 6.19
C HIS A 18 -7.53 -3.25 4.81
N VAL A 19 -8.02 -4.01 3.85
CA VAL A 19 -8.46 -3.54 2.52
C VAL A 19 -9.92 -3.99 2.32
N SER A 20 -10.81 -3.04 2.01
CA SER A 20 -12.22 -3.38 1.80
C SER A 20 -12.41 -4.23 0.55
N HIS A 21 -13.53 -4.93 0.43
CA HIS A 21 -13.85 -5.66 -0.80
C HIS A 21 -13.85 -4.73 -2.02
N GLN A 22 -14.44 -3.55 -1.91
CA GLN A 22 -14.44 -2.55 -2.99
C GLN A 22 -13.02 -2.13 -3.38
N ASP A 23 -12.16 -1.84 -2.40
CA ASP A 23 -10.77 -1.46 -2.68
C ASP A 23 -9.98 -2.61 -3.31
N SER A 24 -10.25 -3.85 -2.89
CA SER A 24 -9.60 -5.05 -3.44
C SER A 24 -9.87 -5.25 -4.93
N GLU A 25 -11.02 -4.77 -5.42
CA GLU A 25 -11.37 -4.78 -6.84
C GLU A 25 -10.73 -3.61 -7.60
N LEU A 26 -10.45 -2.49 -6.92
CA LEU A 26 -9.82 -1.31 -7.52
C LEU A 26 -8.29 -1.41 -7.61
N ILE A 27 -7.62 -1.98 -6.59
CA ILE A 27 -6.14 -2.04 -6.53
C ILE A 27 -5.51 -2.69 -7.79
N PRO A 28 -6.05 -3.78 -8.37
CA PRO A 28 -5.54 -4.35 -9.61
C PRO A 28 -5.47 -3.37 -10.79
N GLU A 29 -6.39 -2.40 -10.88
CA GLU A 29 -6.40 -1.39 -11.96
C GLU A 29 -5.22 -0.41 -11.86
N PHE A 30 -4.59 -0.28 -10.68
CA PHE A 30 -3.35 0.49 -10.53
C PHE A 30 -2.14 -0.28 -11.05
N LEU A 31 -2.16 -1.61 -11.04
CA LEU A 31 -1.03 -2.41 -11.52
C LEU A 31 -0.88 -2.28 -13.03
N TRP A 32 -2.01 -2.22 -13.73
CA TRP A 32 -2.06 -2.00 -15.16
C TRP A 32 -3.45 -1.50 -15.57
N ASN A 33 -3.52 -0.27 -16.05
CA ASN A 33 -4.74 0.30 -16.61
C ASN A 33 -4.70 0.18 -18.14
N ASN A 34 -5.60 -0.64 -18.70
CA ASN A 34 -5.66 -0.88 -20.14
C ASN A 34 -5.98 0.38 -20.97
N TRP A 35 -6.66 1.37 -20.40
CA TRP A 35 -7.05 2.59 -21.13
C TRP A 35 -5.91 3.60 -21.18
N LYS A 36 -5.10 3.66 -20.12
CA LYS A 36 -3.93 4.54 -20.02
C LYS A 36 -2.63 3.85 -20.50
N GLU A 37 -2.69 2.56 -20.84
CA GLU A 37 -1.54 1.70 -21.17
C GLU A 37 -0.38 1.87 -20.18
N SER A 38 -0.69 2.01 -18.90
CA SER A 38 0.29 2.30 -17.84
C SER A 38 -0.19 1.78 -16.49
N GLY A 39 0.76 1.58 -15.58
CA GLY A 39 0.52 1.19 -14.20
C GLY A 39 1.35 2.03 -13.24
N GLU A 40 0.89 2.12 -12.01
CA GLU A 40 1.57 2.77 -10.91
C GLU A 40 2.73 1.90 -10.41
N PHE A 41 3.96 2.30 -10.74
CA PHE A 41 5.18 1.55 -10.42
C PHE A 41 5.41 1.30 -8.91
N TRP A 42 4.76 2.09 -8.06
CA TRP A 42 4.88 2.03 -6.60
C TRP A 42 3.94 1.01 -5.97
N ILE A 43 3.00 0.42 -6.71
CA ILE A 43 2.11 -0.66 -6.25
C ILE A 43 2.46 -1.96 -7.00
N SER A 44 2.43 -3.10 -6.31
CA SER A 44 2.60 -4.41 -6.95
C SER A 44 1.70 -5.47 -6.33
N SER A 45 1.22 -6.41 -7.14
CA SER A 45 0.60 -7.63 -6.62
C SER A 45 1.64 -8.55 -6.00
N THR A 46 1.23 -9.26 -4.96
CA THR A 46 1.94 -10.40 -4.41
C THR A 46 1.08 -11.66 -4.60
N ALA A 47 1.55 -12.82 -4.12
CA ALA A 47 0.77 -14.06 -4.25
C ALA A 47 -0.60 -13.99 -3.54
N HIS A 48 -0.69 -13.24 -2.44
CA HIS A 48 -1.87 -13.19 -1.57
C HIS A 48 -2.18 -11.77 -1.06
N GLY A 49 -1.87 -10.74 -1.86
CA GLY A 49 -2.16 -9.35 -1.53
C GLY A 49 -1.39 -8.35 -2.37
N TRP A 50 -0.95 -7.25 -1.76
CA TRP A 50 -0.37 -6.10 -2.46
C TRP A 50 0.72 -5.41 -1.65
N LEU A 51 1.71 -4.88 -2.36
CA LEU A 51 2.80 -4.09 -1.79
C LEU A 51 2.70 -2.64 -2.29
N PHE A 52 2.59 -1.71 -1.35
CA PHE A 52 2.58 -0.26 -1.58
C PHE A 52 3.91 0.33 -1.14
N ARG A 53 4.57 1.08 -2.01
CA ARG A 53 5.87 1.73 -1.77
C ARG A 53 5.67 3.23 -1.59
N LEU A 54 5.16 3.63 -0.43
CA LEU A 54 4.71 5.01 -0.18
C LEU A 54 5.84 6.02 -0.38
N CYS A 55 7.05 5.67 0.06
CA CYS A 55 8.26 6.49 -0.11
C CYS A 55 8.65 6.76 -1.58
N ALA A 56 8.10 6.02 -2.54
CA ALA A 56 8.36 6.21 -3.97
C ALA A 56 7.55 7.38 -4.56
N LEU A 57 6.50 7.83 -3.87
CA LEU A 57 5.66 8.98 -4.23
C LEU A 57 5.35 9.83 -2.98
N PRO A 58 6.36 10.46 -2.36
CA PRO A 58 6.15 11.28 -1.18
C PRO A 58 5.14 12.38 -1.49
N ASP A 59 4.16 12.57 -0.59
CA ASP A 59 3.11 13.58 -0.67
C ASP A 59 2.13 13.46 -1.86
N GLU A 60 2.31 12.51 -2.78
CA GLU A 60 1.45 12.33 -3.97
C GLU A 60 0.55 11.09 -3.91
N TRP A 61 0.99 10.04 -3.23
CA TRP A 61 0.31 8.74 -3.26
C TRP A 61 -1.14 8.84 -2.80
N GLU A 62 -1.43 9.67 -1.79
CA GLU A 62 -2.76 9.84 -1.22
C GLU A 62 -3.75 10.42 -2.24
N GLU A 63 -3.38 11.49 -2.94
CA GLU A 63 -4.23 12.11 -3.96
C GLU A 63 -4.51 11.14 -5.11
N ARG A 64 -3.51 10.34 -5.51
CA ARG A 64 -3.68 9.33 -6.55
C ARG A 64 -4.68 8.26 -6.15
N LEU A 65 -4.60 7.72 -4.94
CA LEU A 65 -5.56 6.74 -4.45
C LEU A 65 -6.98 7.32 -4.40
N LYS A 66 -7.14 8.56 -3.91
CA LYS A 66 -8.43 9.27 -3.89
C LYS A 66 -9.02 9.45 -5.29
N ASN A 67 -8.21 9.87 -6.26
CA ASN A 67 -8.64 10.09 -7.65
C ASN A 67 -9.10 8.80 -8.35
N PHE A 68 -8.64 7.64 -7.88
CA PHE A 68 -9.08 6.33 -8.35
C PHE A 68 -10.23 5.74 -7.53
N GLY A 69 -10.70 6.43 -6.49
CA GLY A 69 -11.85 6.03 -5.69
C GLY A 69 -11.56 5.01 -4.58
N VAL A 70 -10.29 4.85 -4.19
CA VAL A 70 -9.94 4.04 -3.01
C VAL A 70 -10.52 4.69 -1.76
N SER A 71 -11.05 3.87 -0.85
CA SER A 71 -11.73 4.33 0.35
C SER A 71 -10.85 5.12 1.30
N ASP A 72 -11.45 6.08 2.01
CA ASP A 72 -10.78 6.85 3.06
C ASP A 72 -10.19 5.95 4.16
N GLY A 73 -10.83 4.80 4.44
CA GLY A 73 -10.35 3.84 5.43
C GLY A 73 -9.01 3.20 5.03
N CYS A 74 -8.89 2.73 3.78
CA CYS A 74 -7.64 2.18 3.26
C CYS A 74 -6.53 3.25 3.23
N ILE A 75 -6.86 4.46 2.79
CA ILE A 75 -5.92 5.59 2.74
C ILE A 75 -5.46 5.99 4.15
N SER A 76 -6.38 6.08 5.12
CA SER A 76 -6.06 6.39 6.51
C SER A 76 -5.12 5.35 7.13
N ASN A 77 -5.32 4.05 6.83
CA ASN A 77 -4.44 2.99 7.31
C ASN A 77 -3.01 3.16 6.75
N LEU A 78 -2.88 3.43 5.45
CA LEU A 78 -1.58 3.68 4.82
C LEU A 78 -0.90 4.91 5.42
N ARG A 79 -1.66 6.00 5.63
CA ARG A 79 -1.13 7.25 6.22
C ARG A 79 -0.66 7.04 7.65
N MET A 80 -1.39 6.28 8.45
CA MET A 80 -1.01 5.98 9.83
C MET A 80 0.32 5.21 9.88
N LEU A 81 0.49 4.19 9.03
CA LEU A 81 1.73 3.43 8.93
C LEU A 81 2.90 4.28 8.42
N GLU A 82 2.66 5.17 7.45
CA GLU A 82 3.67 6.13 7.00
C GLU A 82 4.11 7.06 8.14
N CYS A 83 3.17 7.58 8.94
CA CYS A 83 3.48 8.42 10.11
C CYS A 83 4.26 7.67 11.20
N GLU A 84 4.07 6.36 11.35
CA GLU A 84 4.89 5.48 12.21
C GLU A 84 6.28 5.18 11.62
N GLY A 85 6.56 5.70 10.43
CA GLY A 85 7.86 5.62 9.77
C GLY A 85 8.06 4.35 8.95
N TYR A 86 6.98 3.69 8.53
CA TYR A 86 7.06 2.62 7.52
C TYR A 86 7.09 3.22 6.12
N ASP A 87 8.11 2.87 5.35
CA ASP A 87 8.26 3.31 3.98
C ASP A 87 7.28 2.59 3.05
N TRP A 88 7.09 1.29 3.30
CA TRP A 88 6.28 0.38 2.49
C TRP A 88 5.22 -0.32 3.35
N VAL A 89 4.09 -0.66 2.74
CA VAL A 89 3.01 -1.45 3.36
C VAL A 89 2.72 -2.67 2.49
N HIS A 90 2.87 -3.85 3.07
CA HIS A 90 2.54 -5.13 2.45
C HIS A 90 1.26 -5.67 3.08
N PHE A 91 0.16 -5.58 2.35
CA PHE A 91 -1.05 -6.32 2.67
C PHE A 91 -0.87 -7.77 2.24
N GLN A 92 -0.99 -8.70 3.18
CA GLN A 92 -0.81 -10.13 2.93
C GLN A 92 -1.89 -10.92 3.67
N ALA A 93 -2.54 -11.88 3.01
CA ALA A 93 -3.69 -12.60 3.58
C ALA A 93 -3.43 -13.20 4.98
N ASP A 94 -2.25 -13.80 5.19
CA ASP A 94 -1.90 -14.48 6.45
C ASP A 94 -1.17 -13.58 7.47
N ALA A 95 -1.06 -12.28 7.19
CA ALA A 95 -0.44 -11.35 8.12
C ALA A 95 -1.41 -10.97 9.27
N PRO A 96 -0.90 -10.49 10.42
CA PRO A 96 -1.74 -10.11 11.54
C PRO A 96 -2.70 -8.95 11.22
N ILE A 97 -3.89 -8.98 11.83
CA ILE A 97 -4.76 -7.81 11.96
C ILE A 97 -4.16 -6.88 13.02
N VAL A 98 -4.12 -5.59 12.72
CA VAL A 98 -3.73 -4.52 13.63
C VAL A 98 -5.00 -3.83 14.13
N GLU A 99 -5.36 -4.05 15.39
CA GLU A 99 -6.65 -3.61 15.96
C GLU A 99 -6.86 -2.09 15.90
N GLU A 100 -5.76 -1.33 15.93
CA GLU A 100 -5.77 0.14 15.84
C GLU A 100 -6.07 0.66 14.42
N LEU A 101 -5.98 -0.21 13.41
CA LEU A 101 -6.27 0.11 12.01
C LEU A 101 -7.68 -0.37 11.63
N GLN A 102 -8.29 0.36 10.70
CA GLN A 102 -9.59 -0.03 10.16
C GLN A 102 -9.48 -1.38 9.45
N HIS A 103 -10.41 -2.29 9.71
CA HIS A 103 -10.48 -3.62 9.11
C HIS A 103 -11.94 -4.05 8.88
N TRP A 104 -12.13 -5.07 8.03
CA TRP A 104 -13.44 -5.60 7.62
C TRP A 104 -13.55 -7.11 7.85
#